data_AF-A0A7C6PSS8-F1
#
_entry.id   AF-A0A7C6PSS8-F1
#
_cell.length_a   1.000
_cell.length_b   1.000
_cell.length_c   1.000
_cell.angle_alpha   90.00
_cell.angle_beta   90.00
_cell.angle_gamma   90.00
#
_symmetry.space_group_name_H-M   'P 1'
#
loop_
_entity.id
_entity.type
_entity.pdbx_description
1 polymer ?
#
loop_
_entity_poly.entity_id
_entity_poly.type
_entity_poly.pdbx_seq_one_letter_code
_entity_poly.pdbx_strand_id
1 'polypeptide(L)'
;MGGFRVAIAQINPIVGDIGYNASKILDALEKARKCRADLVVFPELAVTGYPPEDLLLKPKFIEENERCVRDIAAREHNAIVVLGFAHKQETA
;
A
#
# COMPACT_ATOMS: atom_id res chain seq x y z
N MET A 1 5.27 -10.08 29.31
CA MET A 1 5.60 -9.20 28.18
C MET A 1 4.71 -9.59 27.00
N GLY A 2 3.96 -8.65 26.42
CA GLY A 2 3.25 -8.88 25.17
C GLY A 2 4.27 -8.99 24.02
N GLY A 3 4.07 -9.92 23.09
CA GLY A 3 4.92 -10.05 21.90
C GLY A 3 4.50 -9.07 20.82
N PHE A 4 5.46 -8.51 20.09
CA PHE A 4 5.21 -7.69 18.91
C PHE A 4 5.03 -8.59 17.68
N ARG A 5 3.92 -8.46 16.97
CA ARG A 5 3.55 -9.32 15.85
C ARG A 5 3.65 -8.56 14.53
N VAL A 6 4.49 -9.07 13.64
CA VAL A 6 4.66 -8.54 12.29
C VAL A 6 3.93 -9.42 11.29
N ALA A 7 3.11 -8.82 10.44
CA ALA A 7 2.51 -9.46 9.27
C ALA A 7 3.25 -9.02 8.00
N ILE A 8 3.69 -9.98 7.21
CA ILE A 8 4.26 -9.74 5.88
C ILE A 8 3.16 -10.04 4.86
N ALA A 9 2.62 -8.98 4.25
CA ALA A 9 1.49 -9.05 3.35
C ALA A 9 1.94 -9.36 1.91
N GLN A 10 2.14 -10.65 1.61
CA GLN A 10 2.46 -11.07 0.26
C GLN A 10 1.22 -11.02 -0.64
N ILE A 11 1.17 -10.07 -1.56
CA ILE A 11 0.10 -9.87 -2.53
C ILE A 11 0.65 -9.92 -3.96
N ASN A 12 -0.24 -10.01 -4.96
CA ASN A 12 0.12 -10.01 -6.37
C ASN A 12 -0.51 -8.80 -7.08
N PRO A 13 0.14 -7.62 -7.03
CA PRO A 13 -0.36 -6.42 -7.68
C PRO A 13 -0.39 -6.55 -9.21
N ILE A 14 -1.30 -5.82 -9.85
CA ILE A 14 -1.33 -5.62 -11.31
C ILE A 14 -0.77 -4.23 -11.60
N VAL A 15 0.22 -4.17 -12.50
CA VAL A 15 0.82 -2.89 -12.91
C VAL A 15 -0.25 -1.96 -13.50
N GLY A 16 -0.41 -0.78 -12.92
CA GLY A 16 -1.34 0.26 -13.37
C GLY A 16 -2.76 0.17 -12.83
N ASP A 17 -3.16 -0.94 -12.20
CA ASP A 17 -4.51 -1.11 -11.66
C ASP A 17 -4.57 -0.76 -10.17
N ILE A 18 -4.62 0.54 -9.87
CA ILE A 18 -4.63 1.06 -8.49
C ILE A 18 -5.85 0.56 -7.71
N GLY A 19 -7.01 0.43 -8.36
CA GLY A 19 -8.24 -0.04 -7.72
C GLY A 19 -8.16 -1.50 -7.29
N TYR A 20 -7.70 -2.37 -8.18
CA TYR A 20 -7.45 -3.78 -7.85
C TYR A 20 -6.41 -3.91 -6.75
N ASN A 21 -5.29 -3.19 -6.86
CA ASN A 21 -4.20 -3.25 -5.88
C ASN A 21 -4.65 -2.78 -4.50
N ALA A 22 -5.44 -1.70 -4.43
CA ALA A 22 -6.06 -1.22 -3.20
C ALA A 22 -6.93 -2.30 -2.54
N SER A 23 -7.73 -3.03 -3.34
CA SER A 23 -8.54 -4.13 -2.80
C SER A 23 -7.68 -5.22 -2.16
N LYS A 24 -6.54 -5.58 -2.77
CA LYS A 24 -5.61 -6.57 -2.21
C LYS A 24 -4.92 -6.09 -0.95
N ILE A 25 -4.60 -4.79 -0.88
CA ILE A 25 -4.05 -4.18 0.32
C ILE A 25 -5.07 -4.24 1.47
N LEU A 26 -6.32 -3.83 1.21
CA LEU A 26 -7.39 -3.86 2.22
C LEU A 26 -7.70 -5.30 2.70
N ASP A 27 -7.76 -6.27 1.78
CA ASP A 27 -7.94 -7.69 2.12
C ASP A 27 -6.82 -8.20 3.05
N ALA A 28 -5.57 -7.80 2.77
CA ALA A 28 -4.42 -8.19 3.58
C ALA A 28 -4.41 -7.52 4.96
N LEU A 29 -4.80 -6.24 5.05
CA LEU A 29 -4.99 -5.54 6.32
C LEU A 29 -6.06 -6.24 7.17
N GLU A 30 -7.18 -6.66 6.57
CA GLU A 30 -8.22 -7.39 7.30
C GLU A 30 -7.70 -8.72 7.86
N LYS A 31 -6.91 -9.47 7.08
CA LYS A 31 -6.25 -10.71 7.54
C LYS A 31 -5.27 -10.43 8.68
N ALA A 32 -4.46 -9.39 8.57
CA ALA A 32 -3.50 -8.99 9.61
C ALA A 32 -4.22 -8.58 10.91
N ARG A 33 -5.36 -7.89 10.80
CA ARG A 33 -6.23 -7.54 11.93
C ARG A 33 -6.76 -8.78 12.66
N LYS A 34 -7.22 -9.80 11.92
CA LYS A 34 -7.64 -11.09 12.49
C LYS A 34 -6.49 -11.79 13.25
N CYS A 35 -5.27 -11.58 12.79
CA CYS A 35 -4.06 -12.05 13.46
C CYS A 35 -3.56 -11.12 14.58
N ARG A 36 -4.20 -9.97 14.88
CA ARG A 36 -3.72 -8.98 15.85
C ARG A 36 -2.26 -8.56 15.59
N ALA A 37 -1.93 -8.28 14.33
CA ALA A 37 -0.62 -7.76 13.98
C ALA A 37 -0.48 -6.31 14.46
N ASP A 38 0.71 -5.96 14.96
CA ASP A 38 1.07 -4.60 15.35
C ASP A 38 1.69 -3.82 14.17
N LEU A 39 2.31 -4.55 13.23
CA LEU A 39 2.91 -4.00 12.01
C LEU A 39 2.52 -4.86 10.81
N VAL A 40 2.14 -4.23 9.70
CA VAL A 40 1.91 -4.87 8.40
C VAL A 40 2.82 -4.26 7.36
N VAL A 41 3.61 -5.10 6.67
CA VAL A 41 4.55 -4.67 5.63
C VAL A 41 4.10 -5.20 4.28
N PHE A 42 4.04 -4.32 3.28
CA PHE A 42 3.68 -4.64 1.90
C PHE A 42 4.91 -4.62 0.98
N PRO A 43 4.82 -5.23 -0.22
CA PRO A 43 5.85 -5.14 -1.25
C PRO A 43 6.12 -3.70 -1.70
N GLU A 44 7.27 -3.51 -2.33
CA GLU A 44 7.59 -2.29 -3.05
C GLU A 44 6.51 -1.97 -4.10
N LEU A 45 6.16 -0.68 -4.21
CA LEU A 45 5.19 -0.17 -5.18
C LEU A 45 3.88 -0.97 -5.23
N ALA A 46 3.44 -1.54 -4.11
CA ALA A 46 2.23 -2.34 -3.99
C ALA A 46 0.96 -1.62 -4.50
N VAL A 47 0.89 -0.29 -4.41
CA VAL A 47 -0.24 0.50 -4.91
C VAL A 47 -0.28 0.54 -6.44
N THR A 48 0.87 0.74 -7.10
CA THR A 48 0.96 0.86 -8.56
C THR A 48 1.24 -0.45 -9.27
N GLY A 49 1.78 -1.45 -8.57
CA GLY A 49 2.48 -2.59 -9.14
C GLY A 49 3.92 -2.25 -9.58
N TYR A 50 4.71 -3.29 -9.84
CA TYR A 50 6.12 -3.20 -10.22
C TYR A 50 6.43 -4.09 -11.44
N PRO A 51 7.21 -3.61 -12.44
CA PRO A 51 7.69 -2.24 -12.59
C PRO A 51 6.61 -1.31 -13.19
N PRO A 52 6.50 -0.04 -12.75
CA PRO A 52 5.50 0.90 -13.27
C PRO A 52 5.90 1.63 -14.55
N GLU A 53 7.19 1.64 -14.90
CA GLU A 53 7.74 2.23 -16.14
C GLU A 53 7.19 3.65 -16.42
N ASP A 54 6.76 3.92 -17.66
CA ASP A 54 6.28 5.21 -18.14
C ASP A 54 5.00 5.71 -17.43
N LEU A 55 4.31 4.87 -16.66
CA LEU A 55 3.17 5.31 -15.86
C LEU A 55 3.60 6.37 -14.84
N LEU A 56 4.84 6.33 -14.36
CA LEU A 56 5.38 7.33 -13.44
C LEU A 56 5.54 8.72 -14.09
N LEU A 57 5.57 8.80 -15.43
CA LEU A 57 5.62 10.06 -16.17
C LEU A 57 4.25 10.73 -16.29
N LYS A 58 3.16 10.06 -15.86
CA LYS A 58 1.78 10.57 -15.97
C LYS A 58 1.35 11.22 -14.65
N PRO A 59 1.20 12.56 -14.57
CA PRO A 59 0.87 13.25 -13.31
C PRO A 59 -0.42 12.73 -12.66
N LYS A 60 -1.46 12.49 -13.45
CA LYS A 60 -2.74 11.95 -12.97
C LYS A 60 -2.59 10.57 -12.31
N PHE A 61 -1.67 9.73 -12.81
CA PHE A 61 -1.41 8.42 -12.23
C PHE A 61 -0.76 8.54 -10.85
N ILE A 62 0.21 9.46 -10.69
CA ILE A 62 0.82 9.76 -9.40
C ILE A 62 -0.22 10.30 -8.41
N GLU A 63 -1.03 11.26 -8.83
CA GLU A 63 -2.11 11.85 -8.01
C GLU A 63 -3.12 10.79 -7.52
N GLU A 64 -3.51 9.87 -8.41
CA GLU A 64 -4.42 8.77 -8.08
C GLU A 64 -3.79 7.78 -7.09
N ASN A 65 -2.53 7.40 -7.31
CA ASN A 65 -1.79 6.54 -6.40
C ASN A 65 -1.64 7.18 -5.01
N GLU A 66 -1.33 8.47 -4.91
CA GLU A 66 -1.20 9.14 -3.62
C GLU A 66 -2.54 9.31 -2.91
N ARG A 67 -3.62 9.58 -3.68
CA ARG A 67 -4.98 9.60 -3.14
C ARG A 67 -5.36 8.24 -2.57
N CYS A 68 -5.05 7.15 -3.27
CA CYS A 68 -5.28 5.79 -2.80
C CYS A 68 -4.58 5.52 -1.46
N VAL A 69 -3.33 5.94 -1.30
CA VAL A 69 -2.60 5.80 -0.03
C VAL A 69 -3.29 6.55 1.11
N ARG A 70 -3.73 7.80 0.86
CA ARG A 70 -4.48 8.58 1.86
C ARG A 70 -5.79 7.90 2.24
N ASP A 71 -6.52 7.36 1.26
CA ASP A 71 -7.78 6.65 1.50
C ASP A 71 -7.58 5.35 2.31
N ILE A 72 -6.50 4.61 2.06
CA ILE A 72 -6.13 3.43 2.85
C ILE A 72 -5.75 3.84 4.28
N ALA A 73 -4.91 4.86 4.43
CA ALA A 73 -4.47 5.35 5.74
C ALA A 73 -5.63 5.88 6.59
N ALA A 74 -6.64 6.49 5.98
CA ALA A 74 -7.85 6.95 6.66
C ALA A 74 -8.76 5.80 7.15
N ARG A 75 -8.57 4.56 6.68
CA ARG A 75 -9.39 3.40 7.04
C ARG A 75 -8.73 2.45 8.03
N GLU A 76 -7.40 2.45 8.13
CA GLU A 76 -6.66 1.55 9.02
C GLU A 76 -6.17 2.27 10.29
N HIS A 77 -6.57 1.77 11.45
CA HIS A 77 -6.25 2.35 12.75
C HIS A 77 -5.76 1.31 13.78
N ASN A 78 -5.66 0.04 13.40
CA ASN A 78 -5.36 -1.05 14.34
C ASN A 78 -3.89 -1.47 14.34
N ALA A 79 -3.13 -1.14 13.28
CA ALA A 79 -1.74 -1.53 13.12
C ALA A 79 -0.93 -0.42 12.44
N ILE A 80 0.40 -0.46 12.64
CA ILE A 80 1.35 0.31 11.84
C ILE A 80 1.40 -0.33 10.44
N VAL A 81 1.40 0.49 9.39
CA VAL A 81 1.42 0.01 8.00
C VAL A 81 2.61 0.59 7.24
N VAL A 82 3.40 -0.28 6.61
CA VAL A 82 4.46 0.08 5.67
C VAL A 82 3.99 -0.32 4.28
N LEU A 83 3.68 0.68 3.45
CA LEU A 83 3.08 0.50 2.12
C LEU A 83 3.95 1.16 1.04
N GLY A 84 4.29 0.41 -0.01
CA GLY A 84 5.03 0.91 -1.16
C GLY A 84 4.13 1.65 -2.16
N PHE A 85 4.49 2.88 -2.50
CA PHE A 85 3.78 3.74 -3.46
C PHE A 85 4.76 4.71 -4.15
N ALA A 86 4.37 5.25 -5.30
CA ALA A 86 5.17 6.27 -5.99
C ALA A 86 4.88 7.66 -5.41
N HIS A 87 5.90 8.49 -5.17
CA HIS A 87 5.71 9.86 -4.70
C HIS A 87 6.51 10.82 -5.57
N LYS A 88 5.89 11.93 -5.97
CA LYS A 88 6.60 13.01 -6.65
C LYS A 88 7.18 13.94 -5.60
N GLN A 89 8.51 13.92 -5.44
CA GLN A 89 9.20 14.90 -4.63
C GLN A 89 9.27 16.23 -5.40
N GLU A 90 8.70 17.29 -4.84
CA GLU A 90 8.93 18.64 -5.34
C GLU A 90 10.35 19.07 -4.96
N THR A 91 11.17 19.42 -5.95
CA THR A 91 12.47 20.04 -5.70
C THR A 91 12.23 21.54 -5.53
N ALA A 92 12.65 22.07 -4.38
CA ALA A 92 12.60 23.50 -4.06
C ALA A 92 13.54 24.32 -4.94
#